data_AF-A0A3S1DG49-F1
#
_entry.id   AF-A0A3S1DG49-F1
#
_cell.length_a   1.000
_cell.length_b   1.000
_cell.length_c   1.000
_cell.angle_alpha   90.00
_cell.angle_beta   90.00
_cell.angle_gamma   90.00
#
_symmetry.space_group_name_H-M   'P 1'
#
loop_
_entity.id
_entity.type
_entity.pdbx_description
1 polymer ?
#
loop_
_entity_poly.entity_id
_entity_poly.type
_entity_poly.pdbx_seq_one_letter_code
_entity_poly.pdbx_strand_id
1 'polypeptide(L)' 'MTSIKFQADADLNQAILTGTLRRQPTIDFQSAFEAGFEGKKDSEVLAIAAIIVGFL' A
#
# COMPACT_ATOMS: atom_id res chain seq x y z
N MET A 1 -19.31 7.58 0.60
CA MET A 1 -18.35 8.12 1.58
C MET A 1 -16.98 7.70 1.11
N THR A 2 -16.07 8.65 0.86
CA THR A 2 -14.75 8.37 0.30
C THR A 2 -13.88 7.76 1.40
N SER A 3 -13.46 6.51 1.22
CA SER A 3 -12.49 5.86 2.12
C SER A 3 -11.08 6.32 1.76
N ILE A 4 -10.27 6.71 2.76
CA ILE A 4 -8.86 7.04 2.55
C ILE A 4 -8.09 5.72 2.37
N LYS A 5 -7.33 5.63 1.27
CA LYS A 5 -6.52 4.45 0.93
C LYS A 5 -5.08 4.67 1.33
N PHE A 6 -4.46 3.64 1.87
CA PHE A 6 -3.07 3.63 2.30
C PHE A 6 -2.27 2.58 1.52
N GLN A 7 -1.03 2.92 1.16
CA GLN A 7 -0.06 1.95 0.63
C GLN A 7 0.98 1.61 1.71
N ALA A 8 1.38 0.34 1.75
CA ALA A 8 2.49 -0.13 2.57
C ALA A 8 3.78 -0.15 1.78
N ASP A 9 4.88 0.15 2.47
CA ASP A 9 6.21 -0.22 2.02
C ASP A 9 6.39 -1.74 2.01
N ALA A 10 7.25 -2.25 1.11
CA ALA A 10 7.53 -3.67 0.98
C ALA A 10 8.25 -4.25 2.21
N ASP A 11 9.09 -3.43 2.86
CA ASP A 11 9.87 -3.83 4.03
C ASP A 11 9.15 -3.51 5.35
N LEU A 12 7.87 -3.10 5.29
CA LEU A 12 7.07 -2.87 6.48
C LEU A 12 6.91 -4.18 7.26
N ASN A 13 7.27 -4.17 8.55
CA ASN A 13 7.14 -5.35 9.40
C ASN A 13 5.68 -5.84 9.46
N GLN A 14 5.45 -7.07 9.00
CA GLN A 14 4.13 -7.69 8.91
C GLN A 14 3.35 -7.74 10.24
N ALA A 15 4.04 -7.72 11.38
CA ALA A 15 3.40 -7.65 12.69
C ALA A 15 2.67 -6.31 12.91
N ILE A 16 3.19 -5.21 12.34
CA ILE A 16 2.56 -3.89 12.39
C ILE A 16 1.28 -3.89 11.55
N LEU A 17 1.35 -4.44 10.33
CA LEU A 17 0.19 -4.56 9.44
C LEU A 17 -0.93 -5.38 10.11
N THR A 18 -0.56 -6.58 10.58
CA THR A 18 -1.48 -7.49 11.27
C THR A 18 -2.10 -6.83 12.51
N GLY A 19 -1.28 -6.14 13.32
CA GLY A 19 -1.73 -5.43 14.51
C GLY A 19 -2.66 -4.26 14.22
N THR A 20 -2.44 -3.57 13.10
CA THR A 20 -3.25 -2.45 12.63
C THR A 20 -4.61 -2.92 12.14
N LEU A 21 -4.65 -3.90 11.22
CA LEU A 21 -5.89 -4.45 10.69
C LEU A 21 -6.77 -5.09 11.78
N ARG A 22 -6.15 -5.72 12.78
CA ARG A 22 -6.89 -6.26 13.94
C ARG A 22 -7.57 -5.18 14.77
N ARG A 23 -6.97 -3.99 14.89
CA ARG A 23 -7.51 -2.87 15.69
C ARG A 23 -8.42 -1.94 14.90
N GLN A 24 -8.19 -1.83 13.60
CA GLN A 24 -8.89 -0.92 12.69
C GLN A 24 -9.20 -1.66 11.38
N PRO A 25 -10.16 -2.60 11.39
CA PRO A 25 -10.46 -3.46 10.25
C PRO A 25 -11.07 -2.73 9.04
N THR A 26 -11.48 -1.48 9.22
CA THR A 26 -12.05 -0.64 8.15
C THR A 26 -11.01 0.22 7.43
N ILE A 27 -9.74 0.18 7.83
CA ILE A 27 -8.67 0.84 7.07
C ILE A 27 -8.51 0.13 5.72
N ASP A 28 -8.59 0.91 4.64
CA ASP A 28 -8.35 0.44 3.28
C ASP A 28 -6.85 0.51 2.99
N PHE A 29 -6.19 -0.63 3.10
CA PHE A 29 -4.73 -0.78 3.03
C PHE A 29 -4.35 -1.72 1.90
N GLN A 30 -3.35 -1.32 1.10
CA GLN A 30 -2.75 -2.16 0.06
C GLN A 30 -1.26 -2.33 0.33
N SER A 31 -0.78 -3.56 0.46
CA SER A 31 0.66 -3.84 0.58
C SER A 31 1.41 -3.65 -0.74
N ALA A 32 2.71 -3.38 -0.68
CA ALA A 32 3.58 -3.35 -1.86
C ALA A 32 3.55 -4.67 -2.66
N PHE A 33 3.37 -5.81 -1.97
CA PHE A 33 3.19 -7.11 -2.62
C PHE A 33 1.89 -7.17 -3.42
N GLU A 34 0.76 -6.80 -2.80
CA GLU A 34 -0.54 -6.74 -3.48
C GLU A 34 -0.58 -5.69 -4.61
N ALA A 35 0.24 -4.64 -4.50
CA ALA A 35 0.41 -3.64 -5.54
C ALA A 35 1.39 -4.07 -6.65
N GLY A 36 2.08 -5.21 -6.51
CA GLY A 36 3.02 -5.73 -7.51
C GLY A 36 4.34 -4.96 -7.60
N PHE A 37 4.77 -4.34 -6.50
CA PHE A 37 6.02 -3.55 -6.43
C PHE A 37 7.27 -4.40 -6.18
N GLU A 38 7.12 -5.66 -5.78
CA GLU A 38 8.26 -6.54 -5.50
C GLU A 38 9.18 -6.67 -6.72
N GLY A 39 10.49 -6.45 -6.51
CA GLY A 39 11.51 -6.53 -7.55
C GLY A 39 11.48 -5.38 -8.58
N LYS A 40 10.62 -4.37 -8.40
CA LYS A 40 10.57 -3.17 -9.24
C LYS A 40 11.64 -2.17 -8.84
N LYS A 41 12.16 -1.43 -9.82
CA LYS A 41 13.00 -0.25 -9.55
C LYS A 41 12.13 0.90 -9.05
N ASP A 42 12.72 1.79 -8.27
CA ASP A 42 12.03 2.95 -7.68
C ASP A 42 11.23 3.76 -8.71
N SER A 43 11.77 3.98 -9.91
CA SER A 43 11.06 4.71 -10.97
C SER A 43 9.80 3.99 -11.46
N GLU A 44 9.80 2.66 -11.47
CA GLU A 44 8.63 1.86 -11.82
C GLU A 44 7.59 1.90 -10.69
N VAL A 45 8.04 1.82 -9.43
CA VAL A 45 7.15 1.97 -8.26
C VAL A 45 6.46 3.32 -8.28
N LEU A 46 7.19 4.41 -8.56
CA LEU A 46 6.61 5.76 -8.67
C LEU A 46 5.57 5.87 -9.78
N ALA A 47 5.85 5.28 -10.95
CA ALA A 47 4.90 5.29 -12.07
C ALA A 47 3.61 4.53 -11.73
N ILE A 48 3.71 3.37 -11.09
CA ILE A 48 2.55 2.58 -10.70
C ILE A 48 1.79 3.28 -9.56
N ALA A 49 2.48 3.83 -8.57
CA ALA A 49 1.87 4.57 -7.47
C ALA A 49 1.08 5.80 -7.97
N ALA A 50 1.62 6.55 -8.94
CA ALA A 50 0.91 7.69 -9.53
C ALA A 50 -0.43 7.27 -10.17
N ILE A 51 -0.48 6.09 -10.79
CA ILE A 51 -1.71 5.52 -11.38
C ILE A 51 -2.68 5.08 -10.28
N ILE A 52 -2.21 4.36 -9.25
CA ILE A 52 -3.06 3.81 -8.19
C ILE A 52 -3.68 4.90 -7.32
N VAL A 53 -2.91 5.95 -7.00
CA VAL A 53 -3.32 7.01 -6.07
C VAL A 53 -4.17 8.09 -6.79
N GLY A 54 -4.35 7.98 -8.11
CA GLY A 54 -5.15 8.93 -8.90
C GLY A 54 -4.51 10.32 -8.98
N PHE A 55 -3.18 10.38 -9.13
CA PHE A 55 -2.45 11.64 -9.25
C PHE A 55 -2.43 12.22 -10.68
N LEU A 56 -3.31 11.73 -11.57
CA LEU A 56 -3.56 12.24 -12.93
C LEU A 56 -5.06 12.28 -13.22
#